data_AF-A0A959XRH2-F1
#
_entry.id   AF-A0A959XRH2-F1
#
_cell.length_a   1.000
_cell.length_b   1.000
_cell.length_c   1.000
_cell.angle_alpha   90.00
_cell.angle_beta   90.00
_cell.angle_gamma   90.00
#
_symmetry.space_group_name_H-M   'P 1'
#
loop_
_entity.id
_entity.type
_entity.pdbx_description
1 polymer ?
#
loop_
_entity_poly.entity_id
_entity_poly.type
_entity_poly.pdbx_seq_one_letter_code
_entity_poly.pdbx_strand_id
1 'polypeptide(L)'
;MARKRVLLTVTTYPLPSRSYEELVCTAGVLEDGSWIRIYPVPLSFLMNLRRSGQMTDRKYTWIELDLEKRKDDFRPESHSPKNHDLSAITIGDHLGTAREWNERKQHCLHKVYTSMSALIADSQDPTNVSLAAFKPTVIHGLIIEEDKRDWKPVWKEMRKQLDLFAEGAHTEPKALV
;
A
#
# COMPACT_ATOMS: atom_id res chain seq x y z
N MET A 1 -23.15 -4.07 6.08
CA MET A 1 -21.68 -4.08 6.30
C MET A 1 -21.13 -2.80 5.68
N ALA A 2 -20.18 -2.13 6.31
CA ALA A 2 -19.75 -0.82 5.85
C ALA A 2 -18.62 -0.95 4.82
N ARG A 3 -18.94 -0.64 3.57
CA ARG A 3 -17.96 -0.39 2.52
C ARG A 3 -17.02 0.72 3.00
N LYS A 4 -15.71 0.53 2.90
CA LYS A 4 -14.72 1.48 3.41
C LYS A 4 -14.10 2.23 2.25
N ARG A 5 -14.00 3.55 2.40
CA ARG A 5 -13.27 4.42 1.49
C ARG A 5 -11.86 4.64 2.03
N VAL A 6 -10.86 4.30 1.23
CA VAL A 6 -9.44 4.24 1.61
C VAL A 6 -8.63 5.09 0.64
N LEU A 7 -7.87 6.04 1.17
CA LEU A 7 -6.87 6.78 0.40
C LEU A 7 -5.59 5.96 0.41
N LEU A 8 -5.20 5.41 -0.73
CA LEU A 8 -3.99 4.60 -0.84
C LEU A 8 -2.75 5.46 -0.59
N THR A 9 -1.92 5.12 0.39
CA THR A 9 -0.69 5.90 0.70
C THR A 9 0.57 5.04 0.64
N VAL A 10 0.46 3.77 1.00
CA VAL A 10 1.58 2.84 1.09
C VAL A 10 1.27 1.60 0.25
N THR A 11 2.24 1.20 -0.54
CA THR A 11 2.19 -0.04 -1.32
C THR A 11 3.53 -0.70 -1.21
N THR A 12 3.52 -2.00 -0.89
CA THR A 12 4.75 -2.77 -0.74
C THR A 12 5.42 -2.91 -2.10
N TYR A 13 6.75 -2.83 -2.11
CA TYR A 13 7.54 -3.18 -3.30
C TYR A 13 7.37 -4.68 -3.57
N PRO A 14 6.89 -5.09 -4.75
CA PRO A 14 6.66 -6.50 -5.02
C PRO A 14 7.99 -7.25 -5.06
N LEU A 15 8.16 -8.21 -4.16
CA LEU A 15 9.29 -9.13 -4.18
C LEU A 15 8.86 -10.41 -4.91
N PRO A 16 9.57 -10.88 -5.95
CA PRO A 16 9.30 -12.15 -6.61
C PRO A 16 9.16 -13.28 -5.60
N SER A 17 7.98 -13.89 -5.63
CA SER A 17 7.64 -15.06 -4.84
C SER A 17 7.42 -16.26 -5.76
N ARG A 18 7.59 -17.49 -5.24
CA ARG A 18 7.36 -18.72 -6.03
C ARG A 18 5.87 -18.97 -6.33
N SER A 19 4.98 -18.27 -5.65
CA SER A 19 3.53 -18.39 -5.81
C SER A 19 3.03 -17.53 -6.96
N TYR A 20 2.19 -18.13 -7.81
CA TYR A 20 1.62 -17.55 -9.04
C TYR A 20 0.83 -16.25 -8.82
N GLU A 21 0.31 -16.02 -7.61
CA GLU A 21 -0.29 -14.75 -7.20
C GLU A 21 0.65 -14.03 -6.23
N GLU A 22 1.37 -13.01 -6.71
CA GLU A 22 2.13 -12.12 -5.83
C GLU A 22 1.13 -11.29 -4.99
N LEU A 23 0.94 -11.67 -3.73
CA LEU A 23 0.10 -10.96 -2.78
C LEU A 23 0.91 -9.89 -2.07
N VAL A 24 0.48 -8.63 -2.15
CA VAL A 24 1.15 -7.51 -1.52
C VAL A 24 0.32 -6.92 -0.39
N CYS A 25 1.03 -6.35 0.59
CA CYS A 25 0.41 -5.50 1.60
C CYS A 25 0.23 -4.09 1.02
N THR A 26 -0.99 -3.58 1.11
CA THR A 26 -1.35 -2.21 0.75
C THR A 26 -1.89 -1.51 1.98
N ALA A 27 -1.56 -0.24 2.19
CA ALA A 27 -2.11 0.52 3.30
C ALA A 27 -2.49 1.93 2.86
N GLY A 28 -3.37 2.51 3.65
CA GLY A 28 -3.97 3.80 3.37
C GLY A 28 -4.52 4.45 4.63
N VAL A 29 -5.21 5.56 4.43
CA VAL A 29 -5.96 6.25 5.48
C VAL A 29 -7.44 6.27 5.13
N LEU A 30 -8.29 6.13 6.14
CA LEU A 30 -9.73 6.32 6.02
C LEU A 30 -10.09 7.81 6.02
N GLU A 31 -11.35 8.13 5.78
CA GLU A 31 -11.87 9.51 5.75
C GLU A 31 -11.68 10.25 7.09
N ASP A 32 -11.68 9.52 8.20
CA ASP A 32 -11.40 10.03 9.55
C ASP A 32 -9.89 10.14 9.87
N GLY A 33 -9.02 9.83 8.91
CA GLY A 33 -7.57 9.84 9.06
C GLY A 33 -6.99 8.66 9.83
N SER A 34 -7.80 7.66 10.21
CA SER A 34 -7.29 6.42 10.79
C SER A 34 -6.57 5.57 9.74
N TRP A 35 -5.52 4.87 10.16
CA TRP A 35 -4.77 3.99 9.28
C TRP A 35 -5.51 2.68 9.05
N ILE A 36 -5.42 2.17 7.83
CA ILE A 36 -5.93 0.86 7.45
C ILE A 36 -4.91 0.11 6.61
N ARG A 37 -4.78 -1.18 6.88
CA ARG A 37 -3.93 -2.10 6.13
C ARG A 37 -4.80 -3.16 5.47
N ILE A 38 -4.62 -3.35 4.17
CA ILE A 38 -5.35 -4.28 3.34
C ILE A 38 -4.37 -5.38 2.91
N TYR A 39 -4.66 -6.60 3.32
CA TYR A 39 -3.89 -7.77 2.94
C TYR A 39 -4.79 -9.02 2.99
N PRO A 40 -4.70 -9.93 2.01
CA PRO A 40 -3.85 -9.84 0.82
C PRO A 40 -4.49 -9.01 -0.30
N VAL A 41 -3.66 -8.33 -1.09
CA VAL A 41 -4.10 -7.68 -2.34
C VAL A 41 -3.28 -8.27 -3.50
N PRO A 42 -3.91 -8.83 -4.54
CA PRO A 42 -3.20 -9.30 -5.73
C PRO A 42 -2.42 -8.16 -6.40
N LEU A 43 -1.16 -8.41 -6.76
CA LEU A 43 -0.35 -7.41 -7.43
C LEU A 43 -0.89 -7.06 -8.82
N SER A 44 -1.37 -8.06 -9.57
CA SER A 44 -1.99 -7.90 -10.89
C SER A 44 -3.13 -6.88 -10.86
N PHE A 45 -3.94 -6.92 -9.82
CA PHE A 45 -5.01 -5.94 -9.60
C PHE A 45 -4.46 -4.51 -9.51
N LEU A 46 -3.44 -4.27 -8.67
CA LEU A 46 -2.82 -2.94 -8.54
C LEU A 46 -2.16 -2.47 -9.85
N MET A 47 -1.62 -3.39 -10.66
CA MET A 47 -1.06 -3.09 -11.97
C MET A 47 -2.14 -2.77 -13.00
N ASN A 48 -3.25 -3.51 -12.99
CA ASN A 48 -4.36 -3.37 -13.92
C ASN A 48 -5.07 -2.04 -13.73
N LEU A 49 -5.26 -1.57 -12.49
CA LEU A 49 -5.83 -0.24 -12.23
C LEU A 49 -5.04 0.88 -12.93
N ARG A 50 -3.71 0.76 -13.00
CA ARG A 50 -2.85 1.73 -13.70
C ARG A 50 -2.92 1.57 -15.21
N ARG A 51 -2.88 0.33 -15.71
CA ARG A 51 -2.85 0.01 -17.15
C ARG A 51 -4.17 0.29 -17.86
N SER A 52 -5.30 0.11 -17.18
CA SER A 52 -6.64 0.34 -17.74
C SER A 52 -6.96 1.82 -17.95
N GLY A 53 -6.07 2.73 -17.51
CA GLY A 53 -6.31 4.18 -17.53
C GLY A 53 -7.36 4.63 -16.51
N GLN A 54 -7.92 3.72 -15.71
CA GLN A 54 -8.90 4.05 -14.67
C GLN A 54 -8.26 4.76 -13.47
N MET A 55 -6.94 4.66 -13.31
CA MET A 55 -6.19 5.34 -12.26
C MET A 55 -4.86 5.88 -12.81
N THR A 56 -4.73 7.20 -12.81
CA THR A 56 -3.52 7.90 -13.29
C THR A 56 -2.31 7.59 -12.41
N ASP A 57 -2.53 7.59 -11.09
CA ASP A 57 -1.50 7.35 -10.07
C ASP A 57 -2.04 6.47 -8.95
N ARG A 58 -1.25 5.49 -8.51
CA ARG A 58 -1.66 4.54 -7.46
C ARG A 58 -1.71 5.16 -6.08
N LYS A 59 -0.72 6.00 -5.76
CA LYS A 59 -0.66 6.66 -4.46
C LYS A 59 -1.57 7.89 -4.49
N TYR A 60 -2.23 8.12 -3.36
CA TYR A 60 -3.15 9.22 -3.10
C TYR A 60 -4.41 9.20 -3.96
N THR A 61 -4.85 8.01 -4.36
CA THR A 61 -6.15 7.81 -5.01
C THR A 61 -7.11 7.16 -4.03
N TRP A 62 -8.34 7.67 -3.97
CA TRP A 62 -9.40 7.07 -3.18
C TRP A 62 -9.89 5.79 -3.85
N ILE A 63 -10.04 4.73 -3.06
CA ILE A 63 -10.71 3.51 -3.46
C ILE A 63 -11.81 3.18 -2.46
N GLU A 64 -12.88 2.56 -2.92
CA GLU A 64 -13.98 2.13 -2.09
C GLU A 64 -14.23 0.64 -2.30
N LEU A 65 -14.15 -0.14 -1.22
CA LEU A 65 -14.25 -1.59 -1.27
C LEU A 65 -14.77 -2.19 0.05
N ASP A 66 -15.30 -3.40 -0.04
CA ASP A 66 -15.74 -4.17 1.13
C ASP A 66 -14.55 -4.82 1.83
N LEU A 67 -14.36 -4.46 3.09
CA LEU A 67 -13.27 -4.93 3.93
C LEU A 67 -13.79 -5.62 5.18
N GLU A 68 -13.13 -6.70 5.58
CA GLU A 68 -13.38 -7.39 6.83
C GLU A 68 -12.12 -7.39 7.71
N LYS A 69 -12.31 -7.24 9.02
CA LYS A 69 -11.20 -7.25 9.98
C LYS A 69 -10.63 -8.66 10.06
N ARG A 70 -9.30 -8.77 9.97
CA ARG A 70 -8.60 -10.06 10.10
C ARG A 70 -8.62 -10.54 11.55
N LYS A 71 -8.74 -11.86 11.72
CA LYS A 71 -8.73 -12.53 13.04
C LYS A 71 -7.37 -13.17 13.36
N ASP A 72 -6.58 -13.41 12.33
CA ASP A 72 -5.27 -14.05 12.35
C ASP A 72 -4.11 -13.05 12.33
N ASP A 73 -4.42 -11.75 12.46
CA ASP A 73 -3.43 -10.70 12.61
C ASP A 73 -3.80 -9.82 13.81
N PHE A 74 -2.84 -9.62 14.71
CA PHE A 74 -3.04 -8.90 15.97
C PHE A 74 -3.13 -7.38 15.79
N ARG A 75 -2.70 -6.86 14.62
CA ARG A 75 -2.69 -5.43 14.34
C ARG A 75 -4.11 -4.91 14.15
N PRO A 76 -4.54 -3.85 14.86
CA PRO A 76 -5.90 -3.35 14.80
C PRO A 76 -6.33 -2.86 13.41
N GLU A 77 -5.39 -2.36 12.60
CA GLU A 77 -5.61 -1.84 11.24
C GLU A 77 -5.75 -2.93 10.18
N SER A 78 -5.53 -4.21 10.52
CA SER A 78 -5.45 -5.31 9.58
C SER A 78 -6.81 -5.77 9.05
N HIS A 79 -7.02 -5.62 7.74
CA HIS A 79 -8.23 -6.02 7.04
C HIS A 79 -7.92 -6.82 5.76
N SER A 80 -8.86 -7.67 5.36
CA SER A 80 -8.87 -8.37 4.08
C SER A 80 -9.99 -7.83 3.20
N PRO A 81 -9.82 -7.80 1.86
CA PRO A 81 -10.95 -7.67 0.95
C PRO A 81 -11.91 -8.83 1.15
N LYS A 82 -13.21 -8.54 1.21
CA LYS A 82 -14.24 -9.57 1.34
C LYS A 82 -14.39 -10.40 0.05
N ASN A 83 -14.20 -9.76 -1.10
CA ASN A 83 -14.18 -10.45 -2.39
C ASN A 83 -12.75 -10.48 -2.93
N HIS A 84 -12.26 -11.68 -3.22
CA HIS A 84 -10.90 -11.92 -3.69
C HIS A 84 -10.65 -11.41 -5.11
N ASP A 85 -11.69 -11.35 -5.94
CA ASP A 85 -11.59 -10.84 -7.32
C ASP A 85 -11.50 -9.31 -7.41
N LEU A 86 -11.75 -8.60 -6.29
CA LEU A 86 -11.76 -7.14 -6.19
C LEU A 86 -12.65 -6.43 -7.23
N SER A 87 -13.61 -7.14 -7.82
CA SER A 87 -14.50 -6.67 -8.89
C SER A 87 -15.40 -5.51 -8.46
N ALA A 88 -15.75 -5.44 -7.17
CA ALA A 88 -16.64 -4.44 -6.60
C ALA A 88 -15.93 -3.16 -6.13
N ILE A 89 -14.67 -2.94 -6.53
CA ILE A 89 -13.96 -1.70 -6.18
C ILE A 89 -14.52 -0.51 -6.97
N THR A 90 -14.65 0.64 -6.31
CA THR A 90 -14.88 1.91 -6.98
C THR A 90 -13.65 2.78 -6.81
N ILE A 91 -13.13 3.31 -7.92
CA ILE A 91 -12.03 4.27 -7.91
C ILE A 91 -12.64 5.66 -7.83
N GLY A 92 -12.18 6.44 -6.86
CA GLY A 92 -12.55 7.83 -6.66
C GLY A 92 -11.44 8.78 -7.09
N ASP A 93 -11.47 9.98 -6.50
CA ASP A 93 -10.56 11.06 -6.88
C ASP A 93 -9.09 10.76 -6.55
N HIS A 94 -8.21 11.25 -7.43
CA HIS A 94 -6.78 11.35 -7.17
C HIS A 94 -6.45 12.71 -6.54
N LEU A 95 -5.83 12.69 -5.36
CA LEU A 95 -5.36 13.89 -4.69
C LEU A 95 -4.01 14.30 -5.26
N GLY A 96 -3.97 15.42 -5.98
CA GLY A 96 -2.75 15.96 -6.57
C GLY A 96 -1.75 16.55 -5.56
N THR A 97 -0.71 17.19 -6.08
CA THR A 97 0.37 17.83 -5.28
C THR A 97 0.19 19.34 -5.14
N ALA A 98 -0.88 19.90 -5.70
CA ALA A 98 -1.17 21.33 -5.70
C ALA A 98 -1.23 21.93 -4.30
N ARG A 99 -0.89 23.22 -4.20
CA ARG A 99 -0.87 23.98 -2.93
C ARG A 99 -0.06 23.26 -1.84
N GLU A 100 1.14 22.81 -2.19
CA GLU A 100 2.03 22.07 -1.29
C GLU A 100 1.36 20.83 -0.67
N TRP A 101 0.71 20.00 -1.49
CA TRP A 101 0.04 18.78 -1.04
C TRP A 101 -1.05 18.99 0.03
N ASN A 102 -1.69 20.16 0.08
CA ASN A 102 -2.62 20.53 1.14
C ASN A 102 -3.70 19.47 1.40
N GLU A 103 -4.36 18.97 0.35
CA GLU A 103 -5.41 17.95 0.46
C GLU A 103 -4.87 16.62 1.01
N ARG A 104 -3.70 16.19 0.56
CA ARG A 104 -3.06 14.97 1.11
C ARG A 104 -2.72 15.14 2.59
N LYS A 105 -2.23 16.32 3.00
CA LYS A 105 -1.92 16.64 4.40
C LYS A 105 -3.17 16.59 5.29
N GLN A 106 -4.32 17.08 4.81
CA GLN A 106 -5.58 17.06 5.55
C GLN A 106 -6.00 15.65 5.97
N HIS A 107 -5.73 14.64 5.12
CA HIS A 107 -6.02 13.24 5.44
C HIS A 107 -4.87 12.54 6.18
N CYS A 108 -3.63 12.69 5.72
CA CYS A 108 -2.49 11.93 6.24
C CYS A 108 -1.97 12.44 7.59
N LEU A 109 -2.22 13.72 7.93
CA LEU A 109 -1.70 14.36 9.14
C LEU A 109 -2.78 14.55 10.22
N HIS A 110 -3.88 13.81 10.15
CA HIS A 110 -4.95 13.90 11.15
C HIS A 110 -4.50 13.43 12.54
N LYS A 111 -3.73 12.32 12.59
CA LYS A 111 -3.19 11.75 13.82
C LYS A 111 -1.69 11.50 13.65
N VAL A 112 -0.89 12.37 14.25
CA VAL A 112 0.57 12.39 14.08
C VAL A 112 1.27 12.20 15.41
N TYR A 113 2.15 11.21 15.47
CA TYR A 113 3.05 11.01 16.60
C TYR A 113 4.22 11.99 16.52
N THR A 114 4.53 12.63 17.63
CA THR A 114 5.70 13.52 17.79
C THR A 114 6.72 12.96 18.77
N SER A 115 6.39 11.88 19.47
CA SER A 115 7.25 11.18 20.42
C SER A 115 7.44 9.73 19.98
N MET A 116 8.69 9.34 19.78
CA MET A 116 9.03 7.95 19.44
C MET A 116 8.70 7.00 20.60
N SER A 117 8.91 7.44 21.85
CA SER A 117 8.58 6.62 23.03
C SER A 117 7.08 6.34 23.13
N ALA A 118 6.23 7.31 22.80
CA ALA A 118 4.78 7.12 22.75
C ALA A 118 4.38 6.14 21.64
N LEU A 119 4.96 6.31 20.45
CA LEU A 119 4.70 5.39 19.33
C LEU A 119 5.16 3.96 19.64
N ILE A 120 6.32 3.79 20.28
CA ILE A 120 6.81 2.47 20.71
C ILE A 120 5.86 1.86 21.75
N ALA A 121 5.39 2.64 22.73
CA ALA A 121 4.44 2.15 23.71
C ALA A 121 3.13 1.67 23.06
N ASP A 122 2.57 2.43 22.12
CA ASP A 122 1.35 2.06 21.39
C ASP A 122 1.55 0.92 20.38
N SER A 123 2.80 0.62 20.00
CA SER A 123 3.12 -0.53 19.15
C SER A 123 3.10 -1.87 19.90
N GLN A 124 3.12 -1.83 21.23
CA GLN A 124 3.09 -3.03 22.08
C GLN A 124 1.66 -3.43 22.45
N ASP A 125 1.51 -4.63 23.02
CA ASP A 125 0.25 -5.08 23.59
C ASP A 125 -0.22 -4.13 24.71
N PRO A 126 -1.52 -3.77 24.78
CA PRO A 126 -2.65 -4.28 23.99
C PRO A 126 -2.96 -3.52 22.69
N THR A 127 -2.35 -2.36 22.47
CA THR A 127 -2.74 -1.44 21.38
C THR A 127 -2.26 -1.93 20.01
N ASN A 128 -1.03 -2.45 19.93
CA ASN A 128 -0.48 -3.13 18.76
C ASN A 128 -0.48 -2.32 17.45
N VAL A 129 -0.39 -0.98 17.51
CA VAL A 129 -0.36 -0.11 16.32
C VAL A 129 0.87 -0.41 15.49
N SER A 130 0.71 -0.64 14.18
CA SER A 130 1.84 -0.89 13.27
C SER A 130 2.03 0.19 12.21
N LEU A 131 1.03 1.04 11.99
CA LEU A 131 1.06 2.16 11.04
C LEU A 131 0.82 3.50 11.75
N ALA A 132 1.65 4.48 11.43
CA ALA A 132 1.57 5.81 12.01
C ALA A 132 2.13 6.87 11.06
N ALA A 133 1.58 8.08 11.15
CA ALA A 133 2.27 9.28 10.71
C ALA A 133 3.17 9.75 11.86
N PHE A 134 4.44 10.00 11.58
CA PHE A 134 5.41 10.45 12.59
C PHE A 134 6.07 11.75 12.13
N LYS A 135 6.12 12.74 13.03
CA LYS A 135 6.81 14.01 12.82
C LYS A 135 8.02 14.07 13.78
N PRO A 136 9.26 13.91 13.26
CA PRO A 136 10.44 14.09 14.07
C PRO A 136 10.61 15.56 14.48
N THR A 137 11.28 15.80 15.60
CA THR A 137 11.63 17.16 16.07
C THR A 137 12.61 17.84 15.13
N VAL A 138 13.60 17.09 14.64
CA VAL A 138 14.65 17.57 13.75
C VAL A 138 14.92 16.52 12.69
N ILE A 139 15.08 16.95 11.44
CA ILE A 139 15.54 16.11 10.34
C ILE A 139 17.01 16.50 10.09
N HIS A 140 17.95 15.63 10.45
CA HIS A 140 19.39 15.91 10.33
C HIS A 140 19.87 15.92 8.87
N GLY A 141 19.24 15.13 8.00
CA GLY A 141 19.59 15.04 6.60
C GLY A 141 18.79 13.96 5.88
N LEU A 142 18.83 14.01 4.55
CA LEU A 142 18.29 12.99 3.66
C LEU A 142 19.45 12.47 2.81
N ILE A 143 19.82 11.21 2.99
CA ILE A 143 20.86 10.54 2.21
C ILE A 143 20.15 9.73 1.13
N ILE A 144 20.48 10.01 -0.14
CA ILE A 144 19.97 9.27 -1.29
C ILE A 144 21.18 8.64 -1.98
N GLU A 145 21.22 7.32 -2.01
CA GLU A 145 22.27 6.54 -2.67
C GLU A 145 21.67 5.81 -3.87
N GLU A 146 22.43 5.73 -4.95
CA GLU A 146 22.03 4.95 -6.11
C GLU A 146 22.16 3.45 -5.78
N ASP A 147 21.02 2.74 -5.80
CA ASP A 147 21.02 1.29 -5.70
C ASP A 147 21.23 0.66 -7.09
N LYS A 148 21.73 -0.58 -7.11
CA LYS A 148 21.88 -1.35 -8.33
C LYS A 148 20.53 -1.42 -9.03
N ARG A 149 20.49 -0.89 -10.26
CA ARG A 149 19.30 -0.93 -11.11
C ARG A 149 18.80 -2.35 -11.39
N ASP A 150 19.62 -3.35 -11.15
CA ASP A 150 19.38 -4.71 -11.55
C ASP A 150 19.04 -5.61 -10.37
N TRP A 151 18.03 -6.45 -10.54
CA TRP A 151 17.63 -7.41 -9.52
C TRP A 151 18.71 -8.47 -9.34
N LYS A 152 18.83 -8.99 -8.10
CA LYS A 152 19.74 -10.10 -7.82
C LYS A 152 19.42 -11.29 -8.75
N PRO A 153 20.41 -12.06 -9.22
CA PRO A 153 20.20 -13.16 -10.16
C PRO A 153 19.10 -14.14 -9.74
N VAL A 154 19.03 -14.48 -8.44
CA VAL A 154 18.00 -15.37 -7.87
C VAL A 154 16.58 -14.89 -8.21
N TRP A 155 16.35 -13.58 -8.22
CA TRP A 155 15.04 -12.95 -8.40
C TRP A 155 14.64 -12.95 -9.88
N LYS A 156 15.63 -12.89 -10.77
CA LYS A 156 15.44 -13.03 -12.21
C LYS A 156 15.11 -14.46 -12.60
N GLU A 157 15.84 -15.44 -12.04
CA GLU A 157 15.60 -16.85 -12.33
C GLU A 157 14.22 -17.30 -11.83
N MET A 158 13.80 -16.86 -10.64
CA MET A 158 12.44 -17.12 -10.14
C MET A 158 11.36 -16.60 -11.09
N ARG A 159 11.62 -15.52 -11.83
CA ARG A 159 10.70 -14.97 -12.82
C ARG A 159 10.77 -15.62 -14.19
N LYS A 160 11.88 -16.25 -14.58
CA LYS A 160 11.94 -17.02 -15.83
C LYS A 160 11.02 -18.23 -15.79
N GLN A 161 10.69 -18.70 -14.59
CA GLN A 161 9.69 -19.72 -14.34
C GLN A 161 8.30 -19.07 -14.33
N LEU A 162 7.77 -18.74 -15.51
CA LEU A 162 6.48 -18.06 -15.69
C LEU A 162 5.28 -19.02 -15.65
N ASP A 163 4.11 -18.45 -15.34
CA ASP A 163 2.80 -18.95 -15.76
C ASP A 163 2.63 -18.68 -17.26
N LEU A 164 2.26 -19.69 -18.03
CA LEU A 164 2.05 -19.61 -19.48
C LEU A 164 0.93 -18.61 -19.84
N PHE A 165 0.04 -18.28 -18.89
CA PHE A 165 -1.17 -17.48 -19.12
C PHE A 165 -1.20 -16.13 -18.39
N ALA A 166 -0.15 -15.76 -17.65
CA ALA A 166 -0.14 -14.49 -16.92
C ALA A 166 0.07 -13.29 -17.87
N GLU A 167 -0.95 -12.43 -17.99
CA GLU A 167 -0.86 -11.18 -18.76
C GLU A 167 0.20 -10.23 -18.15
N GLY A 168 1.23 -9.88 -18.93
CA GLY A 168 2.33 -9.01 -18.47
C GLY A 168 3.58 -9.75 -18.00
N ALA A 169 3.65 -11.07 -18.18
CA ALA A 169 4.82 -11.90 -17.89
C ALA A 169 6.15 -11.41 -18.50
N HIS A 170 6.10 -10.58 -19.55
CA HIS A 170 7.26 -10.03 -20.26
C HIS A 170 7.55 -8.55 -19.96
N THR A 171 6.82 -7.90 -19.04
CA THR A 171 7.05 -6.47 -18.74
C THR A 171 8.15 -6.29 -17.69
N GLU A 172 9.15 -5.44 -17.97
CA GLU A 172 10.20 -5.16 -17.00
C GLU A 172 9.64 -4.53 -15.71
N PRO A 173 10.07 -4.98 -14.52
CA PRO A 173 9.56 -4.48 -13.23
C PRO A 173 9.73 -2.97 -13.03
N LYS A 174 10.71 -2.35 -13.68
CA LYS A 174 10.92 -0.90 -13.63
C LYS A 174 9.78 -0.09 -14.23
N ALA A 175 9.04 -0.68 -15.17
CA ALA A 175 7.86 -0.06 -15.77
C ALA A 175 6.59 -0.29 -14.93
N LEU A 176 6.66 -1.08 -13.86
CA LEU A 176 5.53 -1.44 -12.99
C LEU A 176 5.45 -0.58 -11.73
N VAL A 177 6.51 0.17 -11.41
CA VAL A 177 6.59 1.10 -10.26
C VAL A 177 6.29 2.52 -10.70
#